data_AF-A0A534M6E0-F1
#
_entry.id   AF-A0A534M6E0-F1
#
_cell.length_a   1.000
_cell.length_b   1.000
_cell.length_c   1.000
_cell.angle_alpha   90.00
_cell.angle_beta   90.00
_cell.angle_gamma   90.00
#
_symmetry.space_group_name_H-M   'P 1'
#
loop_
_entity.id
_entity.type
_entity.pdbx_description
1 polymer ?
#
loop_
_entity_poly.entity_id
_entity_poly.type
_entity_poly.pdbx_seq_one_letter_code
_entity_poly.pdbx_strand_id
1 'polypeptide(L)'
;MPSRSHHAQRGAIIGYEEYVAFKRRRGEEPNLIEALFWSGVGSFAANVADDLEPPTGPSHRSYLHSHEALLLANQQYDARDDLFSKVFLRAFASHLVDDSRTTAGLPLATVKLIRALRRKFRI
;
A
#
# COMPACT_ATOMS: atom_id res chain seq x y z
N MET A 1 1.49 3.55 -15.17
CA MET A 1 1.25 2.64 -14.05
C MET A 1 2.62 2.34 -13.46
N PRO A 2 2.82 2.44 -12.13
CA PRO A 2 4.09 2.10 -11.53
C PRO A 2 4.38 0.61 -11.77
N SER A 3 5.65 0.23 -11.85
CA SER A 3 6.02 -1.17 -12.08
C SER A 3 5.98 -1.97 -10.78
N ARG A 4 5.85 -3.30 -10.89
CA ARG A 4 6.05 -4.23 -9.77
C ARG A 4 7.36 -3.96 -9.01
N SER A 5 8.44 -3.67 -9.74
CA SER A 5 9.73 -3.32 -9.14
C SER A 5 9.69 -2.02 -8.34
N HIS A 6 8.93 -1.02 -8.78
CA HIS A 6 8.73 0.23 -8.05
C HIS A 6 7.96 -0.02 -6.75
N HIS A 7 6.87 -0.79 -6.79
CA HIS A 7 6.11 -1.17 -5.59
C HIS A 7 6.97 -1.98 -4.62
N ALA A 8 7.76 -2.94 -5.11
CA ALA A 8 8.70 -3.71 -4.31
C ALA A 8 9.73 -2.83 -3.59
N GLN A 9 10.35 -1.88 -4.30
CA GLN A 9 11.32 -0.95 -3.72
C GLN A 9 10.69 -0.06 -2.64
N ARG A 10 9.50 0.48 -2.92
CA ARG A 10 8.78 1.32 -1.95
C ARG A 10 8.35 0.52 -0.73
N GLY A 11 7.84 -0.69 -0.93
CA GLY A 11 7.52 -1.63 0.13
C GLY A 11 8.74 -1.96 1.00
N ALA A 12 9.91 -2.16 0.39
CA ALA A 12 11.14 -2.41 1.13
C ALA A 12 11.53 -1.24 2.05
N ILE A 13 11.43 0.00 1.55
CA ILE A 13 11.69 1.20 2.35
C ILE A 13 10.70 1.28 3.53
N ILE A 14 9.41 1.04 3.28
CA ILE A 14 8.38 1.04 4.34
C ILE A 14 8.67 -0.02 5.40
N GLY A 15 9.04 -1.23 4.97
CA GLY A 15 9.40 -2.32 5.88
C GLY A 15 10.56 -1.95 6.80
N TYR A 16 11.61 -1.34 6.24
CA TYR A 16 12.73 -0.81 7.00
C TYR A 16 12.30 0.28 7.99
N GLU A 17 11.55 1.28 7.54
CA GLU A 17 11.11 2.42 8.36
C GLU A 17 10.27 1.98 9.56
N GLU A 18 9.28 1.11 9.34
CA GLU A 18 8.41 0.59 10.40
C GLU A 18 9.20 -0.23 11.42
N TYR A 19 10.15 -1.06 10.96
CA TYR A 19 11.02 -1.83 11.85
C TYR A 19 11.88 -0.92 12.73
N VAL A 20 12.55 0.07 12.14
CA VAL A 20 13.38 1.03 12.89
C VAL A 20 12.53 1.82 13.88
N ALA A 21 11.35 2.28 13.47
CA ALA A 21 10.43 2.97 14.35
C ALA A 21 9.95 2.08 15.52
N PHE A 22 9.65 0.81 15.24
CA PHE A 22 9.22 -0.18 16.24
C PHE A 22 10.30 -0.48 17.29
N LYS A 23 11.56 -0.61 16.87
CA LYS A 23 12.72 -0.80 17.76
C LYS A 23 12.98 0.44 18.61
N ARG A 24 12.98 1.63 18.00
CA ARG A 24 13.13 2.91 18.71
C ARG A 24 12.08 3.13 19.79
N ARG A 25 10.80 2.82 19.50
CA ARG A 25 9.71 2.93 20.49
C ARG A 25 9.91 2.04 21.72
N ARG A 26 10.72 0.98 21.61
CA ARG A 26 11.03 0.05 22.71
C ARG A 26 12.39 0.31 23.35
N GLY A 27 13.15 1.30 22.88
CA GLY A 27 14.53 1.51 23.34
C GLY A 27 15.47 0.37 22.94
N GLU A 28 15.14 -0.38 21.89
CA GLU A 28 15.95 -1.47 21.36
C GLU A 28 16.80 -0.97 20.18
N GLU A 29 18.01 -1.51 20.03
CA GLU A 29 18.87 -1.24 18.88
C GLU A 29 18.42 -2.05 17.65
N PRO A 30 18.21 -1.40 16.49
CA PRO A 30 17.96 -2.10 15.24
C PRO A 30 19.18 -2.92 14.80
N ASN A 31 18.96 -4.12 14.27
CA ASN A 31 20.02 -4.91 13.63
C ASN A 31 19.76 -5.12 12.14
N LEU A 32 20.83 -5.36 11.40
CA LEU A 32 20.80 -5.44 9.94
C LEU A 32 19.98 -6.64 9.42
N ILE A 33 20.05 -7.79 10.09
CA ILE A 33 19.36 -9.01 9.63
C ILE A 33 17.85 -8.81 9.70
N GLU A 34 17.35 -8.33 10.85
CA GLU A 34 15.93 -8.02 11.02
C GLU A 34 15.50 -6.87 10.09
N ALA A 35 16.33 -5.84 9.89
CA ALA A 35 16.04 -4.74 8.97
C ALA A 35 15.86 -5.24 7.52
N LEU A 36 16.73 -6.14 7.06
CA LEU A 36 16.64 -6.76 5.74
C LEU A 36 15.42 -7.68 5.64
N PHE A 37 15.12 -8.45 6.69
CA PHE A 37 13.92 -9.28 6.74
C PHE A 37 12.64 -8.44 6.60
N TRP A 38 12.50 -7.37 7.39
CA TRP A 38 11.31 -6.50 7.34
C TRP A 38 11.21 -5.71 6.04
N SER A 39 12.34 -5.34 5.43
CA SER A 39 12.37 -4.81 4.07
C SER A 39 11.82 -5.84 3.06
N GLY A 40 12.20 -7.11 3.19
CA GLY A 40 11.64 -8.20 2.39
C GLY A 40 10.13 -8.36 2.56
N VAL A 41 9.63 -8.32 3.80
CA VAL A 41 8.20 -8.39 4.11
C VAL A 41 7.44 -7.22 3.46
N GLY A 42 7.96 -5.99 3.60
CA GLY A 42 7.34 -4.81 2.99
C GLY A 42 7.32 -4.88 1.46
N SER A 43 8.42 -5.34 0.84
CA SER A 43 8.51 -5.56 -0.61
C SER A 43 7.46 -6.55 -1.12
N PHE A 44 7.28 -7.66 -0.41
CA PHE A 44 6.23 -8.64 -0.70
C PHE A 44 4.83 -8.04 -0.55
N ALA A 45 4.55 -7.42 0.61
CA ALA A 45 3.24 -6.86 0.92
C ALA A 45 2.78 -5.78 -0.09
N ALA A 46 3.71 -4.97 -0.60
CA ALA A 46 3.41 -3.96 -1.60
C ALA A 46 2.95 -4.53 -2.95
N ASN A 47 3.16 -5.82 -3.24
CA ASN A 47 2.79 -6.44 -4.51
C ASN A 47 1.62 -7.43 -4.39
N VAL A 48 1.10 -7.67 -3.19
CA VAL A 48 0.02 -8.64 -2.95
C VAL A 48 -1.23 -8.33 -3.78
N ALA A 49 -1.54 -7.05 -3.98
CA ALA A 49 -2.68 -6.63 -4.80
C ALA A 49 -2.53 -7.12 -6.25
N ASP A 50 -1.36 -6.92 -6.86
CA ASP A 50 -1.06 -7.37 -8.22
C ASP A 50 -0.91 -8.90 -8.32
N ASP A 51 -0.48 -9.57 -7.25
CA ASP A 51 -0.39 -11.04 -7.24
C ASP A 51 -1.77 -11.71 -7.27
N LEU A 52 -2.77 -11.07 -6.65
CA LEU A 52 -4.14 -11.60 -6.53
C LEU A 52 -5.11 -11.02 -7.57
N GLU A 53 -4.88 -9.79 -8.02
CA GLU A 53 -5.64 -9.09 -9.06
C GLU A 53 -4.68 -8.56 -10.14
N PRO A 54 -4.04 -9.46 -10.92
CA PRO A 54 -3.00 -9.06 -11.85
C PRO A 54 -3.49 -8.09 -12.92
N PRO A 55 -2.65 -7.14 -13.39
CA PRO A 55 -3.03 -6.14 -14.40
C PRO A 55 -3.63 -6.70 -15.70
N THR A 56 -3.32 -7.94 -16.04
CA THR A 56 -3.79 -8.64 -17.24
C THR A 56 -5.05 -9.48 -17.01
N GLY A 57 -5.51 -9.60 -15.76
CA GLY A 57 -6.63 -10.45 -15.38
C GLY A 57 -7.99 -9.74 -15.50
N PRO A 58 -9.09 -10.50 -15.68
CA PRO A 58 -10.44 -9.94 -15.76
C PRO A 58 -10.92 -9.30 -14.44
N SER A 59 -10.29 -9.65 -13.32
CA SER A 59 -10.55 -9.12 -11.97
C SER A 59 -9.63 -7.97 -11.57
N HIS A 60 -8.76 -7.47 -12.48
CA HIS A 60 -7.87 -6.36 -12.13
C HIS A 60 -8.68 -5.17 -11.61
N ARG A 61 -8.35 -4.73 -10.39
CA ARG A 61 -8.99 -3.62 -9.68
C ARG A 61 -10.43 -3.83 -9.27
N SER A 62 -10.80 -5.08 -8.96
CA SER A 62 -12.11 -5.36 -8.38
C SER A 62 -12.20 -4.91 -6.92
N TYR A 63 -11.56 -5.64 -6.01
CA TYR A 63 -11.66 -5.45 -4.57
C TYR A 63 -10.36 -4.94 -3.98
N LEU A 64 -9.22 -5.54 -4.33
CA LEU A 64 -7.94 -5.21 -3.71
C LEU A 64 -7.38 -3.87 -4.16
N HIS A 65 -7.74 -3.39 -5.35
CA HIS A 65 -7.41 -2.01 -5.77
C HIS A 65 -8.56 -0.99 -5.59
N SER A 66 -9.56 -1.32 -4.77
CA SER A 66 -10.68 -0.43 -4.50
C SER A 66 -10.28 0.71 -3.56
N HIS A 67 -11.07 1.79 -3.56
CA HIS A 67 -10.88 2.87 -2.60
C HIS A 67 -11.19 2.39 -1.17
N GLU A 68 -12.17 1.51 -1.04
CA GLU A 68 -12.57 0.84 0.19
C GLU A 68 -11.41 0.04 0.79
N ALA A 69 -10.66 -0.69 -0.03
CA ALA A 69 -9.47 -1.42 0.43
C ALA A 69 -8.40 -0.49 1.01
N LEU A 70 -8.18 0.69 0.42
CA LEU A 70 -7.26 1.70 0.96
C LEU A 70 -7.77 2.24 2.31
N LEU A 71 -9.06 2.56 2.42
CA LEU A 71 -9.65 3.06 3.67
C LEU A 71 -9.55 2.01 4.78
N LEU A 72 -9.88 0.77 4.49
CA LEU A 72 -9.76 -0.35 5.44
C LEU A 72 -8.31 -0.58 5.85
N ALA A 73 -7.36 -0.51 4.91
CA ALA A 73 -5.94 -0.65 5.21
C ALA A 73 -5.45 0.43 6.18
N ASN A 74 -5.83 1.69 5.97
CA ASN A 74 -5.48 2.79 6.87
C ASN A 74 -6.15 2.64 8.26
N GLN A 75 -7.44 2.30 8.30
CA GLN A 75 -8.15 2.08 9.56
C GLN A 75 -7.53 0.94 10.37
N GLN A 76 -7.18 -0.17 9.71
CA GLN A 76 -6.50 -1.28 10.37
C GLN A 76 -5.07 -0.91 10.75
N TYR A 77 -4.38 -0.08 9.97
CA TYR A 77 -3.05 0.39 10.33
C TYR A 77 -3.10 1.13 11.67
N ASP A 78 -4.04 2.05 11.85
CA ASP A 78 -4.19 2.80 13.10
C ASP A 78 -4.60 1.92 14.28
N ALA A 79 -5.42 0.88 14.05
CA ALA A 79 -5.95 0.01 15.09
C ALA A 79 -4.98 -1.09 15.58
N ARG A 80 -3.86 -1.32 14.87
CA ARG A 80 -2.90 -2.40 15.16
C ARG A 80 -1.63 -1.83 15.77
N ASP A 81 -1.00 -2.57 16.68
CA ASP A 81 0.26 -2.20 17.33
C ASP A 81 1.44 -3.15 17.03
N ASP A 82 1.16 -4.27 16.37
CA ASP A 82 2.18 -5.24 15.97
C ASP A 82 2.91 -4.81 14.70
N LEU A 83 4.21 -5.14 14.62
CA LEU A 83 5.07 -4.73 13.51
C LEU A 83 4.62 -5.33 12.17
N PHE A 84 4.17 -6.59 12.19
CA PHE A 84 3.75 -7.27 10.98
C PHE A 84 2.58 -6.55 10.31
N SER A 85 1.51 -6.29 11.06
CA SER A 85 0.34 -5.57 10.55
C SER A 85 0.73 -4.17 10.08
N LYS A 86 1.55 -3.43 10.84
CA LYS A 86 2.00 -2.08 10.44
C LYS A 86 2.74 -2.09 9.10
N VAL A 87 3.71 -2.99 8.94
CA VAL A 87 4.48 -3.14 7.69
C VAL A 87 3.55 -3.52 6.54
N PHE A 88 2.74 -4.57 6.74
CA PHE A 88 1.88 -5.10 5.69
C PHE A 88 0.88 -4.06 5.20
N LEU A 89 0.13 -3.44 6.12
CA LEU A 89 -0.94 -2.50 5.79
C LEU A 89 -0.40 -1.22 5.17
N ARG A 90 0.72 -0.69 5.67
CA ARG A 90 1.33 0.53 5.11
C ARG A 90 1.95 0.27 3.73
N ALA A 91 2.61 -0.87 3.53
CA ALA A 91 3.16 -1.25 2.24
C ALA A 91 2.05 -1.48 1.21
N PHE A 92 0.99 -2.21 1.57
CA PHE A 92 -0.19 -2.41 0.75
C PHE A 92 -0.89 -1.08 0.41
N ALA A 93 -1.12 -0.21 1.40
CA ALA A 93 -1.70 1.11 1.15
C ALA A 93 -0.84 1.96 0.20
N SER A 94 0.49 1.84 0.27
CA SER A 94 1.39 2.57 -0.64
C SER A 94 1.22 2.16 -2.10
N HIS A 95 0.96 0.87 -2.37
CA HIS A 95 0.62 0.36 -3.71
C HIS A 95 -0.63 1.07 -4.24
N LEU A 96 -1.70 1.07 -3.45
CA LEU A 96 -2.98 1.68 -3.81
C LEU A 96 -2.88 3.18 -4.04
N VAL A 97 -2.11 3.88 -3.21
CA VAL A 97 -1.86 5.32 -3.38
C VAL A 97 -1.14 5.59 -4.70
N ASP A 98 -0.11 4.81 -5.03
CA ASP A 98 0.64 5.00 -6.26
C ASP A 98 -0.20 4.68 -7.50
N ASP A 99 -1.02 3.64 -7.44
CA ASP A 99 -1.93 3.27 -8.52
C ASP A 99 -3.05 4.31 -8.72
N SER A 100 -3.58 4.88 -7.63
CA SER A 100 -4.61 5.92 -7.68
C SER A 100 -4.17 7.20 -8.41
N ARG A 101 -2.85 7.45 -8.48
CA ARG A 101 -2.25 8.59 -9.17
C ARG A 101 -2.11 8.37 -10.67
N THR A 102 -2.35 7.15 -11.14
CA THR A 102 -2.27 6.82 -12.56
C THR A 102 -3.64 6.79 -13.22
N THR A 103 -3.74 7.35 -14.43
CA THR A 103 -4.98 7.40 -15.21
C THR A 103 -5.33 6.07 -15.88
N ALA A 104 -4.40 5.13 -15.92
CA ALA A 104 -4.64 3.78 -16.42
C ALA A 104 -5.52 3.04 -15.41
N GLY A 105 -6.75 2.66 -15.79
CA GLY A 105 -7.56 1.68 -15.07
C GLY A 105 -8.51 2.17 -13.96
N LEU A 106 -8.77 3.48 -13.81
CA LEU A 106 -10.00 3.84 -13.08
C LEU A 106 -11.17 3.41 -13.98
N PRO A 107 -12.16 2.61 -13.49
CA PRO A 107 -13.40 2.44 -14.22
C PRO A 107 -13.89 3.83 -14.60
N LEU A 108 -14.28 4.03 -15.87
CA LEU A 108 -14.73 5.35 -16.34
C LEU A 108 -15.78 5.97 -15.39
N ALA A 109 -16.56 5.12 -14.71
CA ALA A 109 -17.49 5.49 -13.65
C ALA A 109 -16.80 6.16 -12.44
N THR A 110 -15.70 5.62 -11.93
CA THR A 110 -14.95 6.18 -10.79
C THR A 110 -14.26 7.49 -11.16
N VAL A 111 -13.70 7.61 -12.37
CA VAL A 111 -13.18 8.91 -12.88
C VAL A 111 -14.30 9.94 -12.98
N LYS A 112 -15.46 9.54 -13.52
CA LYS A 112 -16.64 10.40 -13.64
C LYS A 112 -17.18 10.81 -12.28
N LEU A 113 -17.22 9.91 -11.31
CA LEU A 113 -17.65 10.18 -9.94
C LEU A 113 -16.70 11.15 -9.23
N ILE A 114 -15.39 10.91 -9.29
CA ILE A 114 -14.38 11.81 -8.72
C ILE A 114 -14.45 13.20 -9.38
N ARG A 115 -14.60 13.27 -10.71
CA ARG A 115 -14.78 14.54 -11.42
C ARG A 115 -16.10 15.24 -11.05
N ALA A 116 -17.19 14.50 -10.87
CA ALA A 116 -18.47 15.05 -10.44
C ALA A 116 -18.40 15.58 -9.00
N LEU A 117 -17.73 14.86 -8.10
CA LEU A 117 -17.52 15.26 -6.71
C LEU A 117 -16.62 16.52 -6.64
N ARG A 118 -15.53 16.60 -7.40
CA ARG A 118 -14.67 17.81 -7.48
C ARG A 118 -15.39 19.04 -8.06
N ARG A 119 -16.40 18.86 -8.91
CA ARG A 119 -17.22 19.98 -9.42
C ARG A 119 -18.24 20.47 -8.40
N LYS A 120 -18.78 19.55 -7.59
CA LYS A 120 -19.82 19.84 -6.59
C LYS A 120 -19.23 20.41 -5.30
N PHE A 121 -18.04 19.93 -4.92
CA PHE A 121 -17.28 20.40 -3.79
C PHE A 121 -16.00 21.00 -4.36
N ARG A 122 -15.93 22.35 -4.48
CA ARG A 122 -14.70 23.05 -4.90
C ARG A 122 -13.57 22.72 -3.91
N ILE A 123 -12.79 21.69 -4.22
CA ILE A 123 -11.48 21.39 -3.65
C ILE A 123 -10.46 21.60 -4.77
#